data_AF-A0A828Z3T5-F1
#
_entry.id   AF-A0A828Z3T5-F1
#
_cell.length_a   1.000
_cell.length_b   1.000
_cell.length_c   1.000
_cell.angle_alpha   90.00
_cell.angle_beta   90.00
_cell.angle_gamma   90.00
#
_symmetry.space_group_name_H-M   'P 1'
#
loop_
_entity.id
_entity.type
_entity.pdbx_description
1 polymer ?
#
loop_
_entity_poly.entity_id
_entity_poly.type
_entity_poly.pdbx_seq_one_letter_code
_entity_poly.pdbx_strand_id
1 'polypeptide(L)'
;MSENGRYPIFSVDDYFTDPKTKEYNFDHKKNHLAYKYCEEQARKEAENGASKIFLDNTFTLSWEIKPYFQIASQFGYAVFVVTVENYHNGKNTHFIDDESLKKMASKYKVRLLPENLLE
;
A
#
# COMPACT_ATOMS: atom_id res chain seq x y z
N MET A 1 6.83 -11.92 -1.94
CA MET A 1 6.90 -10.89 -0.89
C MET A 1 6.60 -11.46 0.49
N SER A 2 5.53 -12.25 0.70
CA SER A 2 5.15 -12.83 2.00
C SER A 2 6.07 -13.91 2.58
N GLU A 3 7.25 -14.15 2.01
CA GLU A 3 8.13 -15.29 2.39
C GLU A 3 7.37 -16.63 2.40
N ASN A 4 6.81 -17.02 1.25
CA ASN A 4 6.00 -18.23 1.08
C ASN A 4 4.73 -18.26 1.94
N GLY A 5 4.08 -17.09 2.13
CA GLY A 5 2.85 -16.98 2.91
C GLY A 5 3.05 -16.92 4.43
N ARG A 6 4.30 -16.80 4.89
CA ARG A 6 4.64 -16.69 6.31
C ARG A 6 4.09 -15.41 6.94
N TYR A 7 4.10 -14.31 6.20
CA TYR A 7 3.72 -12.99 6.71
C TYR A 7 2.50 -12.44 5.99
N PRO A 8 1.59 -11.75 6.71
CA PRO A 8 0.41 -11.13 6.10
C PRO A 8 0.82 -10.05 5.10
N ILE A 9 0.08 -9.97 4.01
CA ILE A 9 0.12 -8.89 3.02
C ILE A 9 -1.26 -8.26 3.00
N PHE A 10 -1.32 -6.92 3.01
CA PHE A 10 -2.57 -6.20 2.84
C PHE A 10 -2.47 -5.13 1.76
N SER A 11 -3.53 -5.06 0.95
CA SER A 11 -3.74 -4.05 -0.06
C SER A 11 -5.14 -3.43 0.06
N VAL A 12 -5.31 -2.23 -0.48
CA VAL A 12 -6.62 -1.61 -0.69
C VAL A 12 -7.46 -2.45 -1.67
N ASP A 13 -6.82 -3.15 -2.60
CA ASP A 13 -7.48 -4.01 -3.58
C ASP A 13 -8.10 -5.27 -2.94
N ASP A 14 -7.63 -5.68 -1.76
CA ASP A 14 -8.21 -6.82 -1.02
C ASP A 14 -9.69 -6.56 -0.67
N TYR A 15 -10.06 -5.30 -0.45
CA TYR A 15 -11.46 -4.91 -0.20
C TYR A 15 -12.36 -5.13 -1.42
N PHE A 16 -11.79 -5.03 -2.62
CA PHE A 16 -12.49 -5.17 -3.90
C PHE A 16 -12.37 -6.57 -4.50
N THR A 17 -11.62 -7.47 -3.85
CA THR A 17 -11.33 -8.81 -4.35
C THR A 17 -12.10 -9.85 -3.56
N ASP A 18 -12.91 -10.67 -4.23
CA ASP A 18 -13.58 -11.78 -3.56
C ASP A 18 -12.54 -12.83 -3.09
N PRO A 19 -12.53 -13.21 -1.80
CA PRO A 19 -11.49 -14.09 -1.28
C PRO A 19 -11.56 -15.52 -1.83
N LYS A 20 -12.74 -15.97 -2.31
CA LYS A 20 -12.99 -17.31 -2.85
C LYS A 20 -12.81 -17.35 -4.37
N THR A 21 -13.44 -16.44 -5.10
CA THR A 21 -13.43 -16.44 -6.57
C THR A 21 -12.23 -15.70 -7.15
N LYS A 22 -11.56 -14.86 -6.36
CA LYS A 22 -10.49 -13.95 -6.78
C LYS A 22 -10.92 -12.91 -7.81
N GLU A 23 -12.23 -12.69 -7.94
CA GLU A 23 -12.78 -11.69 -8.85
C GLU A 23 -12.60 -10.29 -8.26
N TYR A 24 -12.04 -9.38 -9.06
CA TYR A 24 -11.79 -8.00 -8.70
C TYR A 24 -12.91 -7.08 -9.20
N ASN A 25 -13.54 -6.35 -8.28
CA ASN A 25 -14.69 -5.49 -8.55
C ASN A 25 -14.49 -4.09 -7.94
N PHE A 26 -13.74 -3.24 -8.64
CA PHE A 26 -13.45 -1.89 -8.18
C PHE A 26 -14.67 -0.96 -8.16
N ASP A 27 -14.84 -0.23 -7.05
CA ASP A 27 -15.84 0.83 -6.91
C ASP A 27 -15.20 2.07 -6.26
N HIS A 28 -14.95 3.09 -7.07
CA HIS A 28 -14.33 4.34 -6.62
C HIS A 28 -15.10 5.03 -5.46
N LYS A 29 -16.42 4.83 -5.35
CA LYS A 29 -17.21 5.42 -4.26
C LYS A 29 -16.87 4.80 -2.92
N LYS A 30 -16.38 3.57 -2.91
CA LYS A 30 -15.98 2.82 -1.71
C LYS A 30 -14.49 2.94 -1.39
N ASN A 31 -13.72 3.72 -2.15
CA ASN A 31 -12.27 3.80 -1.98
C ASN A 31 -11.87 4.21 -0.54
N HIS A 32 -12.60 5.15 0.06
CA HIS A 32 -12.38 5.54 1.46
C HIS A 32 -12.61 4.38 2.47
N LEU A 33 -13.56 3.49 2.20
CA LEU A 33 -13.79 2.28 3.00
C LEU A 33 -12.68 1.26 2.80
N ALA A 34 -12.20 1.11 1.57
CA ALA A 34 -11.10 0.20 1.25
C ALA A 34 -9.79 0.61 1.94
N TYR A 35 -9.46 1.90 1.94
CA TYR A 35 -8.34 2.44 2.72
C TYR A 35 -8.47 2.15 4.22
N LYS A 36 -9.66 2.42 4.78
CA LYS A 36 -9.94 2.15 6.20
C LYS A 36 -9.82 0.66 6.52
N TYR A 37 -10.37 -0.20 5.68
CA TYR A 37 -10.29 -1.65 5.82
C TYR A 37 -8.83 -2.15 5.83
N CYS A 38 -8.01 -1.70 4.88
CA CYS A 38 -6.60 -2.06 4.80
C CYS A 38 -5.82 -1.60 6.04
N GLU A 39 -6.07 -0.38 6.53
CA GLU A 39 -5.49 0.12 7.78
C GLU A 39 -5.89 -0.76 8.97
N GLU A 40 -7.18 -1.09 9.11
CA GLU A 40 -7.70 -1.92 10.19
C GLU A 40 -7.11 -3.34 10.18
N GLN A 41 -6.92 -3.96 9.01
CA GLN A 41 -6.29 -5.27 8.92
C GLN A 41 -4.82 -5.21 9.37
N ALA A 42 -4.06 -4.21 8.91
CA ALA A 42 -2.68 -4.03 9.32
C ALA A 42 -2.56 -3.79 10.83
N ARG A 43 -3.43 -2.95 11.40
CA ARG A 43 -3.50 -2.70 12.84
C ARG A 43 -3.81 -3.97 13.63
N LYS A 44 -4.78 -4.77 13.16
CA LYS A 44 -5.17 -6.02 13.82
C LYS A 44 -4.02 -7.03 13.87
N GLU A 45 -3.26 -7.18 12.78
CA GLU A 45 -2.07 -8.05 12.79
C GLU A 45 -0.98 -7.52 13.73
N ALA A 46 -0.81 -6.20 13.81
CA ALA A 46 0.11 -5.59 14.77
C ALA A 46 -0.31 -5.87 16.23
N GLU A 47 -1.61 -5.73 16.53
CA GLU A 47 -2.20 -6.06 17.84
C GLU A 47 -2.03 -7.55 18.20
N ASN A 48 -2.12 -8.43 17.21
CA ASN A 48 -1.89 -9.87 17.37
C ASN A 48 -0.40 -10.23 17.51
N GLY A 49 0.51 -9.26 17.43
CA GLY A 49 1.95 -9.48 17.58
C GLY A 49 2.63 -10.06 16.34
N ALA A 50 2.08 -9.84 15.14
CA ALA A 50 2.70 -10.30 13.90
C ALA A 50 4.11 -9.70 13.75
N SER A 51 5.15 -10.53 13.75
CA SER A 51 6.54 -10.02 13.70
C SER A 51 6.91 -9.21 12.45
N LYS A 52 6.13 -9.32 11.36
CA LYS A 52 6.31 -8.57 10.11
C LYS A 52 4.98 -8.50 9.37
N ILE A 53 4.71 -7.36 8.74
CA ILE A 53 3.50 -7.09 7.95
C ILE A 53 3.94 -6.43 6.64
N PHE A 54 3.39 -6.88 5.51
CA PHE A 54 3.63 -6.26 4.22
C PHE A 54 2.40 -5.45 3.78
N LEU A 55 2.67 -4.30 3.16
CA LEU A 55 1.67 -3.44 2.53
C LEU A 55 2.12 -3.17 1.11
N ASP A 56 1.33 -3.58 0.12
CA ASP A 56 1.66 -3.48 -1.31
C ASP A 56 0.72 -2.53 -2.06
N ASN A 57 0.27 -1.48 -1.36
CA ASN A 57 -0.40 -0.35 -1.99
C ASN A 57 0.57 0.47 -2.84
N THR A 58 0.02 1.22 -3.79
CA THR A 58 0.81 2.09 -4.69
C THR A 58 1.46 3.27 -3.96
N PHE A 59 0.88 3.75 -2.86
CA PHE A 59 1.40 4.85 -2.02
C PHE A 59 1.84 6.07 -2.84
N THR A 60 0.99 6.52 -3.76
CA THR A 60 1.27 7.67 -4.64
C THR A 60 1.21 9.01 -3.91
N LEU A 61 0.56 9.07 -2.75
CA LEU A 61 0.40 10.29 -1.95
C LEU A 61 0.84 10.07 -0.50
N SER A 62 1.53 11.05 0.07
CA SER A 62 2.10 10.94 1.42
C SER A 62 1.07 10.71 2.53
N TRP A 63 -0.21 11.09 2.32
CA TRP A 63 -1.25 10.82 3.30
C TRP A 63 -1.63 9.33 3.37
N GLU A 64 -1.43 8.57 2.28
CA GLU A 64 -1.78 7.15 2.20
C GLU A 64 -0.89 6.30 3.12
N ILE A 65 0.39 6.69 3.29
CA ILE A 65 1.34 5.94 4.12
C ILE A 65 1.30 6.34 5.60
N LYS A 66 0.80 7.54 5.92
CA LYS A 66 0.83 8.12 7.27
C LYS A 66 0.20 7.23 8.35
N PRO A 67 -0.97 6.59 8.15
CA PRO A 67 -1.57 5.73 9.18
C PRO A 67 -0.69 4.54 9.55
N TYR A 68 0.05 3.98 8.57
CA TYR A 68 0.93 2.84 8.80
C TYR A 68 2.19 3.22 9.58
N PHE A 69 2.70 4.45 9.42
CA PHE A 69 3.76 4.97 10.30
C PHE A 69 3.27 5.13 11.74
N GLN A 70 2.01 5.52 11.94
CA GLN A 70 1.42 5.61 13.28
C GLN A 70 1.26 4.22 13.92
N ILE A 71 0.78 3.23 13.16
CA ILE A 71 0.74 1.82 13.60
C ILE A 71 2.16 1.36 13.96
N ALA A 72 3.14 1.57 13.09
CA ALA A 72 4.52 1.16 13.35
C ALA A 72 5.09 1.79 14.63
N SER A 73 4.89 3.09 14.83
CA SER A 73 5.32 3.78 16.04
C SER A 73 4.61 3.27 17.30
N GLN A 74 3.31 2.95 17.21
CA GLN A 74 2.51 2.47 18.34
C GLN A 74 2.95 1.08 18.82
N PHE A 75 3.29 0.19 17.88
CA PHE A 75 3.62 -1.21 18.16
C PHE A 75 5.13 -1.52 18.08
N GLY A 76 5.98 -0.53 17.87
CA GLY A 76 7.44 -0.66 17.89
C GLY A 76 8.05 -1.32 16.63
N TYR A 77 7.41 -1.18 15.48
CA TYR A 77 7.96 -1.68 14.22
C TYR A 77 9.01 -0.74 13.62
N ALA A 78 10.05 -1.33 13.04
CA ALA A 78 10.88 -0.65 12.05
C ALA A 78 10.15 -0.64 10.70
N VAL A 79 10.13 0.51 10.04
CA VAL A 79 9.49 0.68 8.73
C VAL A 79 10.52 0.67 7.62
N PHE A 80 10.25 -0.13 6.59
CA PHE A 80 11.02 -0.16 5.35
C PHE A 80 10.10 0.21 4.19
N VAL A 81 10.55 1.13 3.33
CA VAL A 81 9.83 1.53 2.12
C VAL A 81 10.59 0.97 0.91
N VAL A 82 9.88 0.28 0.03
CA VAL A 82 10.44 -0.29 -1.20
C VAL A 82 9.79 0.40 -2.39
N THR A 83 10.60 1.04 -3.22
CA THR A 83 10.15 1.62 -4.50
C THR A 83 10.38 0.61 -5.61
N VAL A 84 9.36 0.39 -6.45
CA VAL A 84 9.46 -0.47 -7.63
C VAL A 84 9.45 0.39 -8.88
N GLU A 85 10.54 0.33 -9.66
CA GLU A 85 10.68 1.05 -10.92
C GLU A 85 10.34 0.16 -12.13
N ASN A 86 9.81 0.77 -13.19
CA ASN A 86 9.35 0.06 -14.38
C ASN A 86 10.37 0.06 -15.55
N TYR A 87 11.64 -0.32 -15.29
CA TYR A 87 12.65 -0.46 -16.36
C TYR A 87 12.38 -1.62 -17.33
N HIS A 88 11.52 -2.56 -16.94
CA HIS A 88 11.22 -3.77 -17.68
C HIS A 88 10.00 -3.63 -18.61
N ASN A 89 9.44 -2.41 -18.75
CA ASN A 89 8.25 -2.15 -19.56
C ASN A 89 7.05 -3.04 -19.19
N GLY A 90 6.84 -3.26 -17.89
CA GLY A 90 5.67 -3.91 -17.33
C GLY A 90 4.38 -3.21 -17.78
N LYS A 91 3.35 -4.01 -18.03
CA LYS A 91 2.07 -3.55 -18.56
C LYS A 91 1.03 -3.46 -17.47
N ASN A 92 0.16 -2.46 -17.59
CA ASN A 92 -1.02 -2.32 -16.75
C ASN A 92 -1.97 -3.51 -16.94
N THR A 93 -2.27 -4.22 -15.84
CA THR A 93 -3.17 -5.38 -15.80
C THR A 93 -4.58 -5.03 -15.32
N HIS A 94 -4.78 -3.83 -14.78
CA HIS A 94 -6.06 -3.36 -14.22
C HIS A 94 -6.86 -2.50 -15.21
N PHE A 95 -6.42 -2.42 -16.47
CA PHE A 95 -7.08 -1.65 -17.55
C PHE A 95 -7.33 -0.17 -17.22
N ILE A 96 -6.56 0.39 -16.26
CA ILE A 96 -6.50 1.82 -15.97
C ILE A 96 -6.07 2.60 -17.22
N ASP A 97 -6.73 3.71 -17.52
CA ASP A 97 -6.38 4.55 -18.67
C ASP A 97 -5.02 5.26 -18.49
N ASP A 98 -4.38 5.60 -19.61
CA ASP A 98 -3.05 6.23 -19.62
C ASP A 98 -3.02 7.58 -18.90
N GLU A 99 -4.12 8.34 -18.89
CA GLU A 99 -4.19 9.64 -18.24
C GLU A 99 -4.16 9.48 -16.71
N SER A 100 -4.94 8.54 -16.19
CA SER A 100 -4.94 8.14 -14.78
C SER A 100 -3.56 7.65 -14.33
N LEU A 101 -2.89 6.81 -15.14
CA LEU A 101 -1.53 6.34 -14.84
C LEU A 101 -0.52 7.50 -14.81
N LYS A 102 -0.56 8.40 -15.80
CA LYS A 102 0.29 9.61 -15.82
C LYS A 102 0.05 10.50 -14.61
N LYS A 103 -1.21 10.66 -14.19
CA LYS A 103 -1.60 11.44 -13.01
C LYS A 103 -1.12 10.81 -11.70
N MET A 104 -1.13 9.47 -11.60
CA MET A 104 -0.54 8.76 -10.46
C MET A 104 0.97 8.96 -10.42
N ALA A 105 1.65 8.76 -11.55
CA ALA A 105 3.09 8.94 -11.67
C ALA A 105 3.54 10.38 -11.33
N SER A 106 2.81 11.40 -11.78
CA SER A 106 3.15 12.80 -11.51
C SER A 106 3.04 13.19 -10.03
N LYS A 107 2.29 12.42 -9.23
CA LYS A 107 2.10 12.65 -7.79
C LYS A 107 3.14 11.94 -6.94
N TYR A 108 3.69 10.83 -7.43
CA TYR A 108 4.66 10.04 -6.71
C TYR A 108 5.95 10.82 -6.47
N LYS A 109 6.42 10.85 -5.23
CA LYS A 109 7.64 11.55 -4.83
C LYS A 109 8.52 10.63 -4.01
N VAL A 110 9.71 10.36 -4.51
CA VAL A 110 10.74 9.66 -3.74
C VAL A 110 11.40 10.65 -2.80
N ARG A 111 11.49 10.28 -1.52
CA ARG A 111 12.17 11.08 -0.50
C ARG A 111 13.55 10.48 -0.24
N LEU A 112 14.59 11.19 -0.65
CA LEU A 112 15.99 10.76 -0.50
C LEU A 112 16.70 11.42 0.69
N LEU A 113 16.17 12.55 1.17
CA LEU A 113 16.73 13.31 2.27
C LEU A 113 15.74 13.38 3.45
N PRO A 114 16.25 13.41 4.70
CA PRO A 114 15.44 13.69 5.87
C PRO A 114 14.97 15.16 5.85
N GLU A 115 13.91 15.45 6.61
CA GLU A 115 13.21 16.75 6.57
C GLU A 115 14.13 17.91 6.93
N ASN A 116 15.03 17.69 7.88
CA ASN A 116 16.00 18.68 8.37
C ASN A 116 17.13 18.99 7.38
N LEU A 117 17.21 18.31 6.22
CA LEU A 117 18.20 18.59 5.17
C LEU A 117 17.57 19.17 3.90
N LEU A 118 16.28 19.52 3.93
CA LEU A 118 15.54 20.13 2.82
C LEU A 118 15.48 21.67 2.90
N GLU A 119 16.11 22.26 3.93
CA GLU A 119 16.24 23.71 4.13
C GLU A 119 17.37 24.34 3.29
#